data_AF-A0ABD3EVA5-F1
#
_entry.id   AF-A0ABD3EVA5-F1
#
_cell.length_a   1.000
_cell.length_b   1.000
_cell.length_c   1.000
_cell.angle_alpha   90.00
_cell.angle_beta   90.00
_cell.angle_gamma   90.00
#
_symmetry.space_group_name_H-M   'P 1'
#
loop_
_entity.id
_entity.type
_entity.pdbx_description
1 polymer ?
#
loop_
_entity_poly.entity_id
_entity_poly.type
_entity_poly.pdbx_seq_one_letter_code
_entity_poly.pdbx_strand_id
1 'polypeptide(L)'
;MPSHSSVTETISAVPDTAPTFENLRNAMLDLSEPIGKRTRAIFYLRSRGGLEDLQVLLTALLNRKDSELMRHELAYVIGQFQMEEACETLHQVVADESDDGMVRHEAAEALGAIGAAQSLPVLEKFSADPAPEVSDTCKLAASLVKYKLAKAKGEIVEGEVDRNPYLSEDPAPAAEKDVSTSELRKVLLEHDGDMFAKYRAMFSLRNRNTEEAARALADSFADPNPLFKHEVAYVMGQMENPVTVPALKKVLLDETEHRMVRHEAAEALGAIGTAECEEILKEYLKDDVQVVRESCEVALDIMDYWAPTK
;
A
#
# COMPACT_ATOMS: atom_id res chain seq x y z
N MET A 1 1.51 -58.74 5.18
CA MET A 1 1.88 -58.58 6.60
C MET A 1 3.36 -58.92 6.73
N PRO A 2 4.16 -58.19 7.55
CA PRO A 2 3.81 -57.22 8.60
C PRO A 2 4.04 -55.77 8.13
N SER A 3 3.15 -54.78 8.36
CA SER A 3 2.70 -54.16 9.62
C SER A 3 3.81 -53.42 10.37
N HIS A 4 3.86 -52.09 10.22
CA HIS A 4 4.20 -51.12 11.27
C HIS A 4 3.76 -49.73 10.76
N SER A 5 2.59 -49.28 11.23
CA SER A 5 2.48 -48.17 12.19
C SER A 5 2.37 -46.81 11.48
N SER A 6 1.13 -46.47 11.13
CA SER A 6 0.69 -45.09 10.86
C SER A 6 0.88 -44.28 12.14
N VAL A 7 2.03 -43.62 12.26
CA VAL A 7 2.19 -42.53 13.20
C VAL A 7 1.49 -41.34 12.57
N THR A 8 0.24 -41.14 12.95
CA THR A 8 -0.41 -39.83 12.93
C THR A 8 0.43 -38.92 13.82
N GLU A 9 1.42 -38.26 13.23
CA GLU A 9 2.03 -37.09 13.85
C GLU A 9 0.94 -36.04 13.93
N THR A 10 0.41 -35.91 15.14
CA THR A 10 -0.31 -34.75 15.63
C THR A 10 0.33 -33.49 15.08
N ILE A 11 -0.38 -32.82 14.17
CA ILE A 11 -0.22 -31.40 13.88
C ILE A 11 -0.12 -30.73 15.25
N SER A 12 1.07 -30.24 15.58
CA SER A 12 1.28 -29.36 16.71
C SER A 12 0.27 -28.21 16.54
N ALA A 13 -0.67 -28.13 17.47
CA ALA A 13 -1.72 -27.14 17.45
C ALA A 13 -1.08 -25.74 17.37
N VAL A 14 -1.37 -25.03 16.28
CA VAL A 14 -1.28 -23.56 16.26
C VAL A 14 -2.07 -23.07 17.47
N PRO A 15 -1.51 -22.22 18.35
CA PRO A 15 -2.22 -21.81 19.55
C PRO A 15 -3.53 -21.11 19.16
N ASP A 16 -4.61 -21.54 19.81
CA ASP A 16 -6.00 -21.11 19.68
C ASP A 16 -6.21 -19.65 20.16
N THR A 17 -5.46 -18.70 19.58
CA THR A 17 -5.26 -17.34 20.13
C THR A 17 -5.44 -16.23 19.10
N ALA A 18 -6.17 -16.48 18.00
CA ALA A 18 -6.60 -15.39 17.14
C ALA A 18 -7.52 -14.43 17.94
N PRO A 19 -7.26 -13.11 17.93
CA PRO A 19 -8.09 -12.16 18.65
C PRO A 19 -9.54 -12.23 18.16
N THR A 20 -10.50 -12.11 19.09
CA THR A 20 -11.92 -12.09 18.72
C THR A 20 -12.27 -10.82 17.94
N PHE A 21 -13.37 -10.86 17.17
CA PHE A 21 -13.90 -9.68 16.48
C PHE A 21 -14.06 -8.49 17.45
N GLU A 22 -14.61 -8.74 18.64
CA GLU A 22 -14.80 -7.71 19.67
C GLU A 22 -13.46 -7.11 20.13
N ASN A 23 -12.41 -7.92 20.28
CA ASN A 23 -11.09 -7.41 20.63
C ASN A 23 -10.49 -6.56 19.50
N LEU A 24 -10.63 -7.02 18.25
CA LEU A 24 -10.15 -6.29 17.08
C LEU A 24 -10.88 -4.96 16.90
N ARG A 25 -12.22 -4.97 16.97
CA ARG A 25 -13.05 -3.77 16.89
C ARG A 25 -12.70 -2.77 17.97
N ASN A 26 -12.61 -3.22 19.22
CA ASN A 26 -12.32 -2.32 20.34
C ASN A 26 -10.90 -1.75 20.23
N ALA A 27 -9.90 -2.56 19.84
CA ALA A 27 -8.56 -2.07 19.61
C ALA A 27 -8.53 -1.02 18.47
N MET A 28 -9.22 -1.28 17.36
CA MET A 28 -9.23 -0.37 16.21
C MET A 28 -9.88 0.99 16.52
N LEU A 29 -11.01 0.97 17.23
CA LEU A 29 -11.81 2.18 17.49
C LEU A 29 -11.35 3.00 18.70
N ASP A 30 -10.50 2.44 19.57
CA ASP A 30 -9.94 3.17 20.70
C ASP A 30 -8.68 3.96 20.30
N LEU A 31 -8.84 5.28 20.14
CA LEU A 31 -7.74 6.19 19.78
C LEU A 31 -6.64 6.28 20.85
N SER A 32 -6.87 5.77 22.06
CA SER A 32 -5.85 5.75 23.11
C SER A 32 -4.92 4.54 23.04
N GLU A 33 -5.25 3.55 22.21
CA GLU A 33 -4.40 2.38 21.97
C GLU A 33 -3.20 2.74 21.09
N PRO A 34 -2.03 2.10 21.30
CA PRO A 34 -0.84 2.35 20.48
C PRO A 34 -1.11 2.10 18.98
N ILE A 35 -0.56 2.95 18.12
CA ILE A 35 -0.81 2.90 16.68
C ILE A 35 -0.46 1.53 16.09
N GLY A 36 0.67 0.92 16.46
CA GLY A 36 1.03 -0.43 16.00
C GLY A 36 0.02 -1.52 16.37
N LYS A 37 -0.63 -1.42 17.55
CA LYS A 37 -1.70 -2.34 17.94
C LYS A 37 -2.95 -2.16 17.07
N ARG A 38 -3.28 -0.92 16.73
CA ARG A 38 -4.40 -0.56 15.85
C ARG A 38 -4.13 -1.02 14.42
N THR A 39 -2.93 -0.80 13.91
CA THR A 39 -2.46 -1.30 12.60
C THR A 39 -2.56 -2.82 12.50
N ARG A 40 -2.09 -3.57 13.51
CA ARG A 40 -2.30 -5.03 13.55
C ARG A 40 -3.78 -5.41 13.51
N ALA A 41 -4.63 -4.70 14.23
CA ALA A 41 -6.06 -4.97 14.24
C ALA A 41 -6.68 -4.82 12.82
N ILE A 42 -6.26 -3.80 12.06
CA ILE A 42 -6.67 -3.62 10.65
C ILE A 42 -6.35 -4.86 9.82
N PHE A 43 -5.10 -5.36 9.88
CA PHE A 43 -4.69 -6.52 9.08
C PHE A 43 -5.39 -7.82 9.49
N TYR A 44 -5.71 -8.00 10.77
CA TYR A 44 -6.54 -9.12 11.23
C TYR A 44 -7.98 -9.01 10.73
N LEU A 45 -8.59 -7.81 10.78
CA LEU A 45 -9.94 -7.56 10.24
C LEU A 45 -9.99 -7.84 8.74
N ARG A 46 -8.97 -7.40 7.97
CA ARG A 46 -8.80 -7.76 6.55
C ARG A 46 -8.73 -9.27 6.34
N SER A 47 -7.89 -9.95 7.12
CA SER A 47 -7.66 -11.39 6.96
C SER A 47 -8.90 -12.24 7.30
N ARG A 48 -9.69 -11.80 8.28
CA ARG A 48 -10.98 -12.44 8.60
C ARG A 48 -11.95 -12.32 7.44
N GLY A 49 -12.05 -11.11 6.88
CA GLY A 49 -12.93 -10.80 5.77
C GLY A 49 -14.40 -10.83 6.17
N GLY A 50 -15.16 -9.86 5.70
CA GLY A 50 -16.60 -9.80 5.95
C GLY A 50 -17.13 -8.38 6.05
N LEU A 51 -18.45 -8.26 5.89
CA LEU A 51 -19.11 -6.96 5.93
C LEU A 51 -19.03 -6.32 7.34
N GLU A 52 -19.09 -7.11 8.41
CA GLU A 52 -18.93 -6.60 9.78
C GLU A 52 -17.52 -6.05 10.02
N ASP A 53 -16.47 -6.75 9.56
CA ASP A 53 -15.09 -6.29 9.66
C ASP A 53 -14.88 -4.99 8.83
N LEU A 54 -15.44 -4.94 7.60
CA LEU A 54 -15.42 -3.74 6.76
C LEU A 54 -16.11 -2.55 7.43
N GLN A 55 -17.27 -2.74 8.06
CA GLN A 55 -18.00 -1.66 8.75
C GLN A 55 -17.19 -1.02 9.88
N VAL A 56 -16.36 -1.80 10.58
CA VAL A 56 -15.43 -1.26 11.59
C VAL A 56 -14.42 -0.31 10.93
N LEU A 57 -13.82 -0.72 9.82
CA LEU A 57 -12.83 0.09 9.11
C LEU A 57 -13.45 1.35 8.52
N LEU A 58 -14.64 1.27 7.93
CA LEU A 58 -15.37 2.44 7.40
C LEU A 58 -15.72 3.43 8.50
N THR A 59 -16.13 2.94 9.68
CA THR A 59 -16.39 3.79 10.85
C THR A 59 -15.13 4.49 11.32
N ALA A 60 -14.00 3.80 11.37
CA ALA A 60 -12.72 4.37 11.76
C ALA A 60 -12.21 5.40 10.73
N LEU A 61 -12.34 5.12 9.43
CA LEU A 61 -11.92 6.01 8.34
C LEU A 61 -12.60 7.39 8.40
N LEU A 62 -13.87 7.43 8.79
CA LEU A 62 -14.63 8.69 8.93
C LEU A 62 -14.30 9.48 10.21
N ASN A 63 -13.54 8.91 11.14
CA ASN A 63 -13.20 9.58 12.39
C ASN A 63 -12.03 10.57 12.20
N ARG A 64 -12.35 11.82 11.87
CA ARG A 64 -11.38 12.93 11.69
C ARG A 64 -10.52 13.28 12.91
N LYS A 65 -10.74 12.64 14.07
CA LYS A 65 -9.88 12.81 15.27
C LYS A 65 -8.68 11.85 15.28
N ASP A 66 -8.69 10.87 14.38
CA ASP A 66 -7.60 9.93 14.20
C ASP A 66 -6.48 10.53 13.34
N SER A 67 -5.30 9.93 13.36
CA SER A 67 -4.15 10.44 12.59
C SER A 67 -4.33 10.24 11.09
N GLU A 68 -3.68 11.08 10.29
CA GLU A 68 -3.68 10.96 8.83
C GLU A 68 -3.07 9.62 8.39
N LEU A 69 -2.02 9.14 9.06
CA LEU A 69 -1.43 7.83 8.78
C LEU A 69 -2.44 6.70 8.96
N MET A 70 -3.11 6.65 10.13
CA MET A 70 -4.07 5.59 10.41
C MET A 70 -5.24 5.61 9.42
N ARG A 71 -5.73 6.80 9.06
CA ARG A 71 -6.83 6.95 8.11
C ARG A 71 -6.42 6.61 6.68
N HIS A 72 -5.18 6.91 6.29
CA HIS A 72 -4.58 6.43 5.05
C HIS A 72 -4.56 4.89 5.02
N GLU A 73 -3.97 4.24 6.03
CA GLU A 73 -3.90 2.77 6.11
C GLU A 73 -5.28 2.10 6.08
N LEU A 74 -6.27 2.72 6.74
CA LEU A 74 -7.65 2.26 6.68
C LEU A 74 -8.20 2.30 5.25
N ALA A 75 -8.01 3.40 4.52
CA ALA A 75 -8.46 3.54 3.15
C ALA A 75 -7.79 2.50 2.23
N TYR A 76 -6.47 2.32 2.37
CA TYR A 76 -5.71 1.30 1.64
C TYR A 76 -6.33 -0.09 1.87
N VAL A 77 -6.44 -0.51 3.13
CA VAL A 77 -6.97 -1.84 3.48
C VAL A 77 -8.41 -2.02 3.02
N ILE A 78 -9.26 -1.00 3.14
CA ILE A 78 -10.63 -1.01 2.61
C ILE A 78 -10.63 -1.27 1.09
N GLY A 79 -9.74 -0.64 0.33
CA GLY A 79 -9.57 -0.91 -1.10
C GLY A 79 -9.24 -2.39 -1.37
N GLN A 80 -8.38 -2.98 -0.53
CA GLN A 80 -7.99 -4.39 -0.62
C GLN A 80 -9.11 -5.38 -0.23
N PHE A 81 -10.22 -4.94 0.39
CA PHE A 81 -11.41 -5.79 0.56
C PHE A 81 -12.15 -6.01 -0.76
N GLN A 82 -12.02 -5.10 -1.74
CA GLN A 82 -12.72 -5.13 -3.03
C GLN A 82 -14.26 -5.21 -2.92
N MET A 83 -14.82 -4.69 -1.83
CA MET A 83 -16.27 -4.70 -1.56
C MET A 83 -16.91 -3.38 -1.99
N GLU A 84 -17.90 -3.42 -2.89
CA GLU A 84 -18.59 -2.22 -3.40
C GLU A 84 -19.33 -1.45 -2.29
N GLU A 85 -19.67 -2.11 -1.18
CA GLU A 85 -20.28 -1.50 0.01
C GLU A 85 -19.41 -0.38 0.62
N ALA A 86 -18.11 -0.36 0.35
CA ALA A 86 -17.21 0.71 0.79
C ALA A 86 -17.33 1.99 -0.06
N CYS A 87 -17.83 1.90 -1.30
CA CYS A 87 -17.74 3.00 -2.27
C CYS A 87 -18.40 4.29 -1.79
N GLU A 88 -19.57 4.22 -1.14
CA GLU A 88 -20.26 5.43 -0.67
C GLU A 88 -19.42 6.21 0.35
N THR A 89 -18.78 5.51 1.29
CA THR A 89 -17.91 6.13 2.30
C THR A 89 -16.64 6.69 1.66
N LEU A 90 -16.02 5.94 0.76
CA LEU A 90 -14.83 6.39 0.03
C LEU A 90 -15.13 7.61 -0.86
N HIS A 91 -16.31 7.68 -1.49
CA HIS A 91 -16.76 8.86 -2.23
C HIS A 91 -16.83 10.10 -1.33
N GLN A 92 -17.33 9.94 -0.09
CA GLN A 92 -17.39 11.04 0.89
C GLN A 92 -15.98 11.53 1.25
N VAL A 93 -15.02 10.64 1.49
CA VAL A 93 -13.64 11.00 1.84
C VAL A 93 -12.95 11.72 0.68
N VAL A 94 -13.01 11.19 -0.55
CA VAL A 94 -12.42 11.85 -1.72
C VAL A 94 -13.03 13.25 -1.93
N ALA A 95 -14.34 13.39 -1.70
CA ALA A 95 -15.05 14.64 -1.93
C ALA A 95 -14.90 15.70 -0.82
N ASP A 96 -14.32 15.34 0.32
CA ASP A 96 -14.09 16.26 1.43
C ASP A 96 -12.79 17.04 1.20
N GLU A 97 -12.87 18.15 0.47
CA GLU A 97 -11.74 19.05 0.20
C GLU A 97 -11.13 19.70 1.47
N SER A 98 -11.77 19.54 2.64
CA SER A 98 -11.21 19.96 3.93
C SER A 98 -10.36 18.87 4.60
N ASP A 99 -10.29 17.68 4.02
CA ASP A 99 -9.49 16.56 4.51
C ASP A 99 -8.06 16.58 3.98
N ASP A 100 -7.18 15.85 4.68
CA ASP A 100 -5.78 15.76 4.31
C ASP A 100 -5.62 15.03 2.97
N GLY A 101 -4.79 15.59 2.07
CA GLY A 101 -4.54 15.05 0.74
C GLY A 101 -4.05 13.61 0.73
N MET A 102 -3.32 13.20 1.77
CA MET A 102 -2.84 11.81 1.95
C MET A 102 -4.01 10.83 2.07
N VAL A 103 -4.95 11.13 2.98
CA VAL A 103 -6.12 10.27 3.18
C VAL A 103 -7.03 10.27 1.95
N ARG A 104 -7.15 11.42 1.28
CA ARG A 104 -8.00 11.57 0.08
C ARG A 104 -7.44 10.82 -1.13
N HIS A 105 -6.13 10.83 -1.37
CA HIS A 105 -5.57 10.03 -2.46
C HIS A 105 -5.79 8.55 -2.19
N GLU A 106 -5.58 8.09 -0.95
CA GLU A 106 -5.70 6.67 -0.63
C GLU A 106 -7.15 6.18 -0.76
N ALA A 107 -8.11 7.04 -0.41
CA ALA A 107 -9.52 6.76 -0.68
C ALA A 107 -9.83 6.70 -2.19
N ALA A 108 -9.20 7.55 -3.01
CA ALA A 108 -9.36 7.50 -4.46
C ALA A 108 -8.72 6.25 -5.08
N GLU A 109 -7.56 5.83 -4.58
CA GLU A 109 -6.90 4.58 -4.97
C GLU A 109 -7.76 3.38 -4.61
N ALA A 110 -8.30 3.33 -3.39
CA ALA A 110 -9.21 2.28 -2.94
C ALA A 110 -10.44 2.13 -3.85
N LEU A 111 -11.01 3.23 -4.36
CA LEU A 111 -12.08 3.19 -5.35
C LEU A 111 -11.63 2.55 -6.67
N GLY A 112 -10.40 2.84 -7.11
CA GLY A 112 -9.76 2.20 -8.25
C GLY A 112 -9.56 0.69 -8.05
N ALA A 113 -9.05 0.30 -6.88
CA ALA A 113 -8.85 -1.10 -6.48
C ALA A 113 -10.17 -1.88 -6.46
N ILE A 114 -11.24 -1.32 -5.91
CA ILE A 114 -12.59 -1.92 -5.94
C ILE A 114 -13.08 -2.05 -7.39
N GLY A 115 -12.83 -1.05 -8.24
CA GLY A 115 -13.12 -1.15 -9.68
C GLY A 115 -14.58 -0.94 -10.07
N ALA A 116 -15.43 -0.45 -9.16
CA ALA A 116 -16.86 -0.27 -9.41
C ALA A 116 -17.14 0.92 -10.35
N ALA A 117 -17.96 0.69 -11.38
CA ALA A 117 -18.30 1.72 -12.38
C ALA A 117 -18.93 2.98 -11.77
N GLN A 118 -19.65 2.83 -10.65
CA GLN A 118 -20.29 3.94 -9.93
C GLN A 118 -19.30 4.96 -9.35
N SER A 119 -18.01 4.61 -9.26
CA SER A 119 -16.96 5.50 -8.77
C SER A 119 -16.38 6.42 -9.84
N LEU A 120 -16.64 6.16 -11.13
CA LEU A 120 -16.13 7.00 -12.22
C LEU A 120 -16.52 8.49 -12.08
N PRO A 121 -17.76 8.88 -11.75
CA PRO A 121 -18.12 10.30 -11.65
C PRO A 121 -17.31 11.07 -10.61
N VAL A 122 -17.04 10.47 -9.44
CA VAL A 122 -16.25 11.14 -8.39
C VAL A 122 -14.77 11.20 -8.79
N LEU A 123 -14.21 10.12 -9.32
CA LEU A 123 -12.81 10.08 -9.78
C LEU A 123 -12.57 11.06 -10.93
N GLU A 124 -13.49 11.14 -11.90
CA GLU A 124 -13.39 12.10 -13.01
C GLU A 124 -13.53 13.54 -12.53
N LYS A 125 -14.44 13.82 -11.58
CA LYS A 125 -14.58 15.14 -10.99
C LYS A 125 -13.29 15.59 -10.29
N PHE A 126 -12.70 14.72 -9.46
CA PHE A 126 -11.52 15.04 -8.67
C PHE A 126 -10.19 14.79 -9.39
N SER A 127 -10.22 14.36 -10.65
CA SER A 127 -9.04 14.37 -11.53
C SER A 127 -8.45 15.77 -11.78
N ALA A 128 -9.20 16.82 -11.43
CA ALA A 128 -8.79 18.23 -11.47
C ALA A 128 -8.66 18.85 -10.07
N ASP A 129 -8.49 18.04 -9.01
CA ASP A 129 -8.31 18.53 -7.65
C ASP A 129 -7.09 19.46 -7.53
N PRO A 130 -7.14 20.51 -6.69
CA PRO A 130 -5.99 21.37 -6.45
C PRO A 130 -4.83 20.67 -5.75
N ALA A 131 -5.06 19.58 -4.99
CA ALA A 131 -4.02 18.75 -4.42
C ALA A 131 -3.50 17.78 -5.50
N PRO A 132 -2.22 17.89 -5.93
CA PRO A 132 -1.69 17.09 -7.02
C PRO A 132 -1.83 15.58 -6.78
N GLU A 133 -1.56 15.11 -5.57
CA GLU A 133 -1.67 13.71 -5.17
C GLU A 133 -3.09 13.16 -5.35
N VAL A 134 -4.11 13.92 -4.98
CA VAL A 134 -5.51 13.50 -5.18
C VAL A 134 -5.86 13.52 -6.67
N SER A 135 -5.44 14.56 -7.38
CA SER A 135 -5.72 14.71 -8.81
C SER A 135 -5.11 13.59 -9.65
N ASP A 136 -3.86 13.21 -9.35
CA ASP A 136 -3.11 12.19 -10.08
C ASP A 136 -3.62 10.79 -9.75
N THR A 137 -3.91 10.50 -8.47
CA THR A 137 -4.52 9.23 -8.08
C THR A 137 -5.91 9.07 -8.67
N CYS A 138 -6.73 10.13 -8.71
CA CYS A 138 -8.04 10.08 -9.36
C CYS A 138 -7.96 9.74 -10.85
N LYS A 139 -6.95 10.27 -11.57
CA LYS A 139 -6.70 9.92 -13.00
C LYS A 139 -6.30 8.45 -13.15
N LEU A 140 -5.38 7.97 -12.29
CA LEU A 140 -4.94 6.58 -12.27
C LEU A 140 -6.08 5.62 -11.95
N ALA A 141 -6.81 5.86 -10.87
CA ALA A 141 -7.95 5.06 -10.44
C ALA A 141 -9.07 5.03 -11.49
N ALA A 142 -9.40 6.17 -12.13
CA ALA A 142 -10.37 6.20 -13.22
C ALA A 142 -9.89 5.36 -14.42
N SER A 143 -8.59 5.40 -14.72
CA SER A 143 -7.98 4.58 -15.78
C SER A 143 -8.04 3.09 -15.44
N LEU A 144 -7.78 2.73 -14.18
CA LEU A 144 -7.89 1.35 -13.70
C LEU A 144 -9.33 0.83 -13.74
N VAL A 145 -10.31 1.61 -13.29
CA VAL A 145 -11.74 1.24 -13.38
C VAL A 145 -12.13 1.01 -14.83
N LYS A 146 -11.79 1.93 -15.74
CA LYS A 146 -12.07 1.79 -17.19
C LYS A 146 -11.40 0.55 -17.77
N TYR A 147 -10.15 0.29 -17.39
CA TYR A 147 -9.40 -0.90 -17.78
C TYR A 147 -10.09 -2.19 -17.30
N LYS A 148 -10.48 -2.27 -16.01
CA LYS A 148 -11.17 -3.44 -15.43
C LYS A 148 -12.51 -3.69 -16.15
N LEU A 149 -13.28 -2.64 -16.43
CA LEU A 149 -14.57 -2.73 -17.15
C LEU A 149 -14.39 -3.20 -18.61
N ALA A 150 -13.43 -2.64 -19.34
CA ALA A 150 -13.15 -3.03 -20.72
C ALA A 150 -12.65 -4.49 -20.80
N LYS A 151 -11.81 -4.91 -19.84
CA LYS A 151 -11.36 -6.30 -19.70
C LYS A 151 -12.53 -7.25 -19.42
N ALA A 152 -13.44 -6.89 -18.52
CA ALA A 152 -14.63 -7.69 -18.22
C ALA A 152 -15.57 -7.85 -19.42
N LYS A 153 -15.60 -6.87 -20.34
CA LYS A 153 -16.33 -6.93 -21.61
C LYS A 153 -15.60 -7.67 -22.73
N GLY A 154 -14.34 -8.07 -22.52
CA GLY A 154 -13.49 -8.68 -23.54
C GLY A 154 -12.99 -7.69 -24.61
N GLU A 155 -13.04 -6.38 -24.34
CA GLU A 155 -12.55 -5.33 -25.25
C GLU A 155 -11.02 -5.20 -25.19
N ILE A 156 -10.42 -5.63 -24.07
CA ILE A 156 -8.97 -5.71 -23.87
C ILE A 156 -8.57 -7.18 -23.84
N VAL A 157 -7.73 -7.57 -24.79
CA VAL A 157 -7.06 -8.88 -24.81
C VAL A 157 -5.58 -8.61 -24.56
N GLU A 158 -5.12 -8.88 -23.33
CA GLU A 158 -3.70 -8.78 -23.00
C GLU A 158 -3.01 -10.14 -23.13
N GLY A 159 -1.72 -10.09 -23.44
CA GLY A 159 -0.83 -11.23 -23.34
C GLY A 159 -0.63 -11.71 -21.90
N GLU A 160 0.32 -12.63 -21.72
CA GLU A 160 0.75 -13.03 -20.39
C GLU A 160 1.46 -11.84 -19.72
N VAL A 161 0.95 -11.35 -18.59
CA VAL A 161 1.58 -10.27 -17.80
C VAL A 161 2.51 -10.85 -16.73
N ASP A 162 3.44 -10.04 -16.22
CA ASP A 162 4.25 -10.42 -15.05
C ASP A 162 3.31 -10.72 -13.86
N ARG A 163 3.35 -11.96 -13.35
CA ARG A 163 2.52 -12.39 -12.23
C ARG A 163 2.85 -11.58 -10.97
N ASN A 164 1.83 -10.98 -10.34
CA ASN A 164 1.97 -10.35 -9.03
C ASN A 164 2.13 -11.43 -7.93
N PRO A 165 3.27 -11.51 -7.22
CA PRO A 165 3.45 -12.43 -6.10
C PRO A 165 2.95 -11.86 -4.75
N TYR A 166 2.58 -10.59 -4.67
CA TYR A 166 2.32 -9.83 -3.44
C TYR A 166 0.86 -9.80 -3.00
N LEU A 167 -0.06 -10.39 -3.79
CA LEU A 167 -1.51 -10.47 -3.48
C LEU A 167 -2.17 -9.12 -3.16
N SER A 168 -1.56 -8.02 -3.63
CA SER A 168 -2.10 -6.66 -3.58
C SER A 168 -2.93 -6.37 -4.83
N GLU A 169 -3.98 -5.59 -4.65
CA GLU A 169 -4.68 -4.91 -5.74
C GLU A 169 -3.93 -3.63 -6.07
N ASP A 170 -3.17 -3.68 -7.16
CA ASP A 170 -2.30 -2.60 -7.59
C ASP A 170 -3.05 -1.52 -8.40
N PRO A 171 -2.66 -0.23 -8.30
CA PRO A 171 -3.26 0.89 -9.05
C PRO A 171 -3.07 0.81 -10.58
N ALA A 172 -2.24 -0.11 -11.07
CA ALA A 172 -2.17 -0.46 -12.49
C ALA A 172 -1.79 -1.94 -12.68
N PRO A 173 -2.26 -2.61 -13.76
CA PRO A 173 -1.79 -3.95 -14.09
C PRO A 173 -0.30 -3.92 -14.50
N ALA A 174 0.43 -5.00 -14.23
CA ALA A 174 1.79 -5.16 -14.74
C ALA A 174 1.85 -5.09 -16.29
N ALA A 175 3.03 -4.80 -16.84
CA ALA A 175 3.27 -4.88 -18.27
C ALA A 175 3.28 -6.34 -18.77
N GLU A 176 3.25 -6.51 -20.09
CA GLU A 176 3.41 -7.82 -20.74
C GLU A 176 4.78 -8.42 -20.40
N LYS A 177 4.80 -9.74 -20.19
CA LYS A 177 5.96 -10.50 -19.66
C LYS A 177 7.17 -10.50 -20.59
N ASP A 178 6.97 -10.28 -21.88
CA ASP A 178 8.03 -10.24 -22.89
C ASP A 178 8.76 -8.88 -22.94
N VAL A 179 8.23 -7.83 -22.31
CA VAL A 179 8.90 -6.53 -22.19
C VAL A 179 10.15 -6.68 -21.32
N SER A 180 11.33 -6.32 -21.84
CA SER A 180 12.59 -6.50 -21.11
C SER A 180 12.75 -5.53 -19.93
N THR A 181 13.57 -5.88 -18.93
CA THR A 181 13.83 -5.01 -17.76
C THR A 181 14.40 -3.65 -18.17
N SER A 182 15.23 -3.63 -19.21
CA SER A 182 15.77 -2.41 -19.81
C SER A 182 14.68 -1.52 -20.43
N GLU A 183 13.70 -2.11 -21.12
CA GLU A 183 12.56 -1.36 -21.68
C GLU A 183 11.63 -0.83 -20.59
N LEU A 184 11.34 -1.65 -19.56
CA LEU A 184 10.57 -1.19 -18.41
C LEU A 184 11.25 -0.03 -17.70
N ARG A 185 12.57 -0.13 -17.48
CA ARG A 185 13.37 0.96 -16.92
C ARG A 185 13.26 2.23 -17.77
N LYS A 186 13.30 2.12 -19.10
CA LYS A 186 13.14 3.27 -19.99
C LYS A 186 11.77 3.92 -19.82
N VAL A 187 10.69 3.13 -19.76
CA VAL A 187 9.33 3.65 -19.53
C VAL A 187 9.22 4.31 -18.15
N LEU A 188 9.74 3.65 -17.11
CA LEU A 188 9.70 4.14 -15.73
C LEU A 188 10.39 5.50 -15.57
N LEU A 189 11.53 5.69 -16.23
CA LEU A 189 12.37 6.89 -16.08
C LEU A 189 12.04 8.00 -17.09
N GLU A 190 11.01 7.82 -17.92
CA GLU A 190 10.56 8.85 -18.86
C GLU A 190 9.84 9.98 -18.09
N HIS A 191 10.44 11.17 -18.08
CA HIS A 191 9.96 12.31 -17.28
C HIS A 191 8.55 12.74 -17.67
N ASP A 192 8.28 12.87 -18.97
CA ASP A 192 6.98 13.30 -19.50
C ASP A 192 6.12 12.09 -19.95
N GLY A 193 6.41 10.91 -19.39
CA GLY A 193 5.71 9.67 -19.71
C GLY A 193 4.29 9.62 -19.15
N ASP A 194 3.44 8.79 -19.77
CA ASP A 194 2.11 8.48 -19.27
C ASP A 194 2.20 7.80 -17.88
N MET A 195 1.53 8.38 -16.87
CA MET A 195 1.62 7.90 -15.49
C MET A 195 1.14 6.45 -15.36
N PHE A 196 0.07 6.08 -16.07
CA PHE A 196 -0.43 4.72 -16.04
C PHE A 196 0.63 3.75 -16.58
N ALA A 197 1.24 4.03 -17.73
CA ALA A 197 2.35 3.24 -18.27
C ALA A 197 3.56 3.15 -17.32
N LYS A 198 3.92 4.23 -16.63
CA LYS A 198 4.99 4.22 -15.61
C LYS A 198 4.65 3.28 -14.45
N TYR A 199 3.41 3.32 -13.95
CA TYR A 199 2.94 2.40 -12.93
C TYR A 199 2.95 0.94 -13.41
N ARG A 200 2.52 0.66 -14.64
CA ARG A 200 2.62 -0.69 -15.23
C ARG A 200 4.06 -1.20 -15.25
N ALA A 201 5.01 -0.34 -15.64
CA ALA A 201 6.42 -0.68 -15.64
C ALA A 201 6.97 -0.91 -14.22
N MET A 202 6.56 -0.06 -13.28
CA MET A 202 6.91 -0.16 -11.86
C MET A 202 6.50 -1.51 -11.27
N PHE A 203 5.25 -1.93 -11.45
CA PHE A 203 4.76 -3.21 -10.93
C PHE A 203 5.41 -4.42 -11.59
N SER A 204 5.73 -4.35 -12.89
CA SER A 204 6.54 -5.40 -13.54
C SER A 204 7.96 -5.48 -12.96
N LEU A 205 8.62 -4.35 -12.70
CA LEU A 205 9.94 -4.32 -12.07
C LEU A 205 9.89 -4.88 -10.65
N ARG A 206 8.88 -4.50 -9.87
CA ARG A 206 8.59 -5.08 -8.55
C ARG A 206 8.45 -6.60 -8.62
N ASN A 207 7.60 -7.10 -9.52
CA ASN A 207 7.33 -8.54 -9.66
C ASN A 207 8.58 -9.34 -10.03
N ARG A 208 9.55 -8.72 -10.73
CA ARG A 208 10.83 -9.37 -11.09
C ARG A 208 11.81 -9.43 -9.92
N ASN A 209 11.80 -8.41 -9.07
CA ASN A 209 12.65 -8.27 -7.88
C ASN A 209 14.14 -8.65 -8.09
N THR A 210 14.69 -8.36 -9.27
CA THR A 210 16.12 -8.52 -9.53
C THR A 210 16.89 -7.29 -9.05
N GLU A 211 18.21 -7.41 -8.88
CA GLU A 211 19.05 -6.25 -8.56
C GLU A 211 18.93 -5.13 -9.63
N GLU A 212 18.84 -5.49 -10.92
CA GLU A 212 18.63 -4.53 -11.99
C GLU A 212 17.29 -3.79 -11.84
N ALA A 213 16.22 -4.51 -11.50
CA ALA A 213 14.90 -3.92 -11.29
C ALA A 213 14.86 -3.03 -10.04
N ALA A 214 15.46 -3.45 -8.94
CA ALA A 214 15.60 -2.66 -7.72
C ALA A 214 16.36 -1.34 -7.97
N ARG A 215 17.44 -1.39 -8.76
CA ARG A 215 18.18 -0.18 -9.16
C ARG A 215 17.37 0.73 -10.09
N ALA A 216 16.58 0.17 -11.01
CA ALA A 216 15.67 0.95 -11.84
C ALA A 216 14.63 1.71 -11.03
N LEU A 217 14.01 1.06 -10.04
CA LEU A 217 13.10 1.71 -9.10
C LEU A 217 13.83 2.79 -8.29
N ALA A 218 15.05 2.52 -7.80
CA ALA A 218 15.80 3.52 -7.02
C ALA A 218 16.14 4.78 -7.80
N ASP A 219 16.48 4.65 -9.08
CA ASP A 219 16.77 5.79 -9.94
C ASP A 219 15.52 6.66 -10.22
N SER A 220 14.32 6.12 -10.03
CA SER A 220 13.06 6.83 -10.27
C SER A 220 12.70 7.86 -9.18
N PHE A 221 13.40 7.88 -8.04
CA PHE A 221 13.31 8.98 -7.06
C PHE A 221 13.79 10.34 -7.61
N ALA A 222 14.40 10.38 -8.80
CA ALA A 222 14.69 11.62 -9.51
C ALA A 222 13.44 12.29 -10.12
N ASP A 223 12.30 11.60 -10.14
CA ASP A 223 11.04 12.13 -10.67
C ASP A 223 10.49 13.27 -9.78
N PRO A 224 9.92 14.34 -10.35
CA PRO A 224 9.38 15.44 -9.56
C PRO A 224 8.05 15.11 -8.89
N ASN A 225 7.31 14.08 -9.32
CA ASN A 225 5.96 13.80 -8.86
C ASN A 225 5.98 13.06 -7.51
N PRO A 226 5.43 13.64 -6.42
CA PRO A 226 5.43 13.01 -5.10
C PRO A 226 4.60 11.73 -5.03
N LEU A 227 3.48 11.64 -5.75
CA LEU A 227 2.65 10.43 -5.77
C LEU A 227 3.41 9.26 -6.40
N PHE A 228 4.09 9.50 -7.52
CA PHE A 228 4.90 8.47 -8.16
C PHE A 228 6.06 8.01 -7.26
N LYS A 229 6.76 8.93 -6.60
CA LYS A 229 7.85 8.58 -5.67
C LYS A 229 7.35 7.82 -4.44
N HIS A 230 6.18 8.17 -3.92
CA HIS A 230 5.50 7.42 -2.86
C HIS A 230 5.29 5.97 -3.31
N GLU A 231 4.67 5.75 -4.47
CA GLU A 231 4.44 4.39 -4.98
C GLU A 231 5.75 3.60 -5.18
N VAL A 232 6.81 4.27 -5.64
CA VAL A 232 8.14 3.66 -5.77
C VAL A 232 8.65 3.15 -4.42
N ALA A 233 8.51 3.94 -3.35
CA ALA A 233 8.90 3.51 -2.02
C ALA A 233 8.03 2.33 -1.55
N TYR A 234 6.72 2.37 -1.79
CA TYR A 234 5.79 1.29 -1.44
C TYR A 234 6.20 -0.03 -2.09
N VAL A 235 6.42 -0.05 -3.41
CA VAL A 235 6.82 -1.29 -4.11
C VAL A 235 8.20 -1.78 -3.68
N MET A 236 9.12 -0.90 -3.27
CA MET A 236 10.40 -1.30 -2.68
C MET A 236 10.24 -1.96 -1.32
N GLY A 237 9.30 -1.47 -0.51
CA GLY A 237 8.88 -2.12 0.73
C GLY A 237 8.36 -3.52 0.47
N GLN A 238 7.44 -3.69 -0.49
CA GLN A 238 6.94 -5.00 -0.89
C GLN A 238 8.05 -5.94 -1.38
N MET A 239 9.04 -5.42 -2.11
CA MET A 239 10.17 -6.23 -2.60
C MET A 239 11.07 -6.76 -1.48
N GLU A 240 11.11 -6.08 -0.34
CA GLU A 240 12.01 -6.36 0.80
C GLU A 240 13.49 -6.53 0.36
N ASN A 241 13.90 -5.85 -0.71
CA ASN A 241 15.20 -6.05 -1.34
C ASN A 241 16.24 -5.07 -0.76
N PRO A 242 17.28 -5.53 -0.03
CA PRO A 242 18.23 -4.63 0.63
C PRO A 242 19.01 -3.70 -0.30
N VAL A 243 19.05 -3.97 -1.60
CA VAL A 243 19.67 -3.09 -2.62
C VAL A 243 19.05 -1.69 -2.62
N THR A 244 17.78 -1.56 -2.21
CA THR A 244 17.04 -0.28 -2.22
C THR A 244 17.26 0.57 -0.97
N VAL A 245 17.81 0.00 0.11
CA VAL A 245 18.01 0.68 1.41
C VAL A 245 18.73 2.03 1.28
N PRO A 246 19.83 2.16 0.51
CA PRO A 246 20.50 3.46 0.38
C PRO A 246 19.62 4.55 -0.23
N ALA A 247 18.73 4.20 -1.15
CA ALA A 247 17.81 5.14 -1.79
C ALA A 247 16.67 5.55 -0.82
N LEU A 248 16.04 4.57 -0.16
CA LEU A 248 14.99 4.81 0.83
C LEU A 248 15.50 5.66 2.01
N LYS A 249 16.71 5.35 2.49
CA LYS A 249 17.39 6.17 3.51
C LYS A 249 17.53 7.61 3.05
N LYS A 250 18.03 7.84 1.83
CA LYS A 250 18.20 9.20 1.30
C LYS A 250 16.87 9.97 1.28
N VAL A 251 15.78 9.30 0.90
CA VAL A 251 14.43 9.88 0.87
C VAL A 251 13.93 10.24 2.28
N LEU A 252 14.03 9.33 3.24
CA LEU A 252 13.61 9.59 4.62
C LEU A 252 14.39 10.76 5.25
N LEU A 253 15.70 10.85 4.97
CA LEU A 253 16.60 11.90 5.48
C LEU A 253 16.40 13.28 4.82
N ASP A 254 15.71 13.37 3.69
CA ASP A 254 15.51 14.62 2.98
C ASP A 254 14.32 15.39 3.56
N GLU A 255 14.59 16.34 4.45
CA GLU A 255 13.55 17.20 5.04
C GLU A 255 12.81 18.09 4.02
N THR A 256 13.34 18.22 2.79
CA THR A 256 12.66 18.95 1.70
C THR A 256 11.74 18.07 0.88
N GLU A 257 11.83 16.74 1.06
CA GLU A 257 10.98 15.78 0.38
C GLU A 257 9.55 15.81 0.93
N HIS A 258 8.58 15.53 0.06
CA HIS A 258 7.18 15.53 0.44
C HIS A 258 6.91 14.49 1.55
N ARG A 259 6.16 14.88 2.59
CA ARG A 259 5.87 14.02 3.76
C ARG A 259 5.34 12.63 3.40
N MET A 260 4.56 12.55 2.31
CA MET A 260 4.00 11.31 1.77
C MET A 260 5.10 10.32 1.35
N VAL A 261 6.09 10.83 0.62
CA VAL A 261 7.22 10.01 0.16
C VAL A 261 8.11 9.59 1.34
N ARG A 262 8.28 10.48 2.33
CA ARG A 262 9.08 10.20 3.53
C ARG A 262 8.46 9.12 4.42
N HIS A 263 7.13 9.12 4.64
CA HIS A 263 6.50 8.06 5.41
C HIS A 263 6.63 6.71 4.72
N GLU A 264 6.41 6.67 3.41
CA GLU A 264 6.44 5.42 2.65
C GLU A 264 7.87 4.84 2.62
N ALA A 265 8.88 5.71 2.56
CA ALA A 265 10.26 5.30 2.73
C ALA A 265 10.55 4.72 4.13
N ALA A 266 9.94 5.27 5.19
CA ALA A 266 10.07 4.71 6.54
C ALA A 266 9.41 3.33 6.65
N GLU A 267 8.21 3.14 6.10
CA GLU A 267 7.53 1.85 6.09
C GLU A 267 8.29 0.80 5.28
N ALA A 268 8.79 1.18 4.10
CA ALA A 268 9.62 0.31 3.27
C ALA A 268 10.92 -0.11 3.98
N LEU A 269 11.58 0.80 4.71
CA LEU A 269 12.74 0.45 5.54
C LEU A 269 12.36 -0.54 6.64
N GLY A 270 11.19 -0.38 7.26
CA GLY A 270 10.62 -1.30 8.25
C GLY A 270 10.40 -2.70 7.69
N ALA A 271 9.78 -2.79 6.52
CA ALA A 271 9.53 -4.05 5.82
C ALA A 271 10.84 -4.78 5.48
N ILE A 272 11.87 -4.06 5.02
CA ILE A 272 13.20 -4.64 4.75
C ILE A 272 13.89 -5.12 6.04
N GLY A 273 13.71 -4.39 7.15
CA GLY A 273 14.03 -4.89 8.49
C GLY A 273 15.51 -5.18 8.80
N THR A 274 16.47 -4.59 8.07
CA THR A 274 17.89 -4.76 8.42
C THR A 274 18.25 -3.98 9.70
N ALA A 275 19.37 -4.34 10.35
CA ALA A 275 19.89 -3.57 11.49
C ALA A 275 20.17 -2.09 11.14
N GLU A 276 20.57 -1.79 9.90
CA GLU A 276 20.71 -0.41 9.45
C GLU A 276 19.33 0.30 9.38
N CYS A 277 18.30 -0.38 8.88
CA CYS A 277 16.93 0.15 8.86
C CYS A 277 16.44 0.47 10.27
N GLU A 278 16.63 -0.45 11.22
CA GLU A 278 16.21 -0.28 12.62
C GLU A 278 16.81 0.98 13.24
N GLU A 279 18.13 1.18 13.06
CA GLU A 279 18.83 2.32 13.64
C GLU A 279 18.39 3.66 13.02
N ILE A 280 18.12 3.67 11.70
CA ILE A 280 17.59 4.86 11.02
C ILE A 280 16.18 5.16 11.54
N LEU A 281 15.28 4.19 11.61
CA LEU A 281 13.90 4.42 12.06
C LEU A 281 13.85 4.95 13.49
N LYS A 282 14.72 4.47 14.39
CA LYS A 282 14.84 4.99 15.77
C LYS A 282 15.24 6.47 15.81
N GLU A 283 16.05 6.94 14.87
CA GLU A 283 16.45 8.34 14.75
C GLU A 283 15.23 9.24 14.45
N TYR A 284 14.30 8.74 13.62
CA TYR A 284 13.14 9.48 13.12
C TYR A 284 11.85 9.32 13.94
N LEU A 285 11.89 8.59 15.06
CA LEU A 285 10.80 8.56 16.06
C LEU A 285 10.43 9.94 16.64
N LYS A 286 11.29 10.95 16.45
CA LYS A 286 11.10 12.32 16.93
C LYS A 286 11.09 13.37 15.82
N ASP A 287 10.95 12.96 14.56
CA ASP A 287 10.81 13.87 13.42
C ASP A 287 9.73 14.93 13.67
N ASP A 288 9.83 16.16 13.16
CA ASP A 288 8.78 17.16 13.40
C ASP A 288 7.46 16.84 12.67
N VAL A 289 7.53 16.06 11.60
CA VAL A 289 6.39 15.63 10.80
C VAL A 289 5.72 14.40 11.42
N GLN A 290 4.45 14.55 11.81
CA GLN A 290 3.71 13.50 12.52
C GLN A 290 3.65 12.16 11.76
N VAL A 291 3.27 12.19 10.47
CA VAL A 291 3.17 10.96 9.66
C VAL A 291 4.50 10.20 9.59
N VAL A 292 5.64 10.91 9.54
CA VAL A 292 6.96 10.28 9.51
C VAL A 292 7.29 9.61 10.85
N ARG A 293 7.02 10.27 11.98
CA ARG A 293 7.20 9.67 13.31
C ARG A 293 6.35 8.42 13.49
N GLU A 294 5.07 8.51 13.13
CA GLU A 294 4.11 7.43 13.28
C GLU A 294 4.47 6.23 12.40
N SER A 295 4.89 6.45 11.15
CA SER A 295 5.37 5.36 10.29
C SER A 295 6.64 4.71 10.83
N CYS A 296 7.56 5.47 11.43
CA CYS A 296 8.71 4.89 12.13
C CYS A 296 8.31 4.06 13.35
N GLU A 297 7.31 4.51 14.12
CA GLU A 297 6.76 3.75 15.25
C GLU A 297 6.13 2.43 14.79
N VAL A 298 5.28 2.47 13.76
CA VAL A 298 4.65 1.29 13.17
C VAL A 298 5.70 0.34 12.59
N ALA A 299 6.66 0.85 11.82
CA ALA A 299 7.74 0.06 11.22
C ALA A 299 8.55 -0.69 12.29
N LEU A 300 8.94 -0.02 13.37
CA LEU A 300 9.69 -0.64 14.47
C LEU A 300 8.85 -1.66 15.24
N ASP A 301 7.57 -1.39 15.48
CA ASP A 301 6.64 -2.35 16.11
C ASP A 301 6.48 -3.62 15.27
N ILE A 302 6.39 -3.49 13.93
CA ILE A 302 6.36 -4.62 13.00
C ILE A 302 7.68 -5.41 13.07
N MET A 303 8.83 -4.72 13.04
CA MET A 303 10.14 -5.37 13.15
C MET A 303 10.27 -6.16 14.47
N ASP A 304 9.84 -5.58 15.59
CA ASP A 304 9.86 -6.23 16.91
C ASP A 304 8.89 -7.43 16.97
N TYR A 305 7.72 -7.32 16.36
CA TYR A 305 6.71 -8.40 16.34
C TYR A 305 7.19 -9.64 15.58
N TRP A 306 7.92 -9.44 14.47
CA TRP A 306 8.45 -10.54 13.64
C TRP A 306 9.87 -10.97 14.01
N ALA A 307 10.54 -10.26 14.93
CA ALA A 307 11.85 -10.65 15.41
C ALA A 307 11.81 -12.06 16.03
N PRO A 308 12.75 -12.97 15.70
CA PRO A 308 12.91 -14.21 16.44
C PRO A 308 13.10 -13.86 17.92
N THR A 309 12.30 -14.44 18.82
CA THR A 309 12.43 -14.23 20.26
C THR A 309 13.89 -14.31 20.68
N LYS A 310 14.44 -13.20 21.19
CA LYS A 310 15.83 -13.08 21.67
C LYS A 310 16.08 -13.99 22.86
#